data_AF-A0A1M5WYX4-F1
#
_entry.id   AF-A0A1M5WYX4-F1
#
_cell.length_a   1.000
_cell.length_b   1.000
_cell.length_c   1.000
_cell.angle_alpha   90.00
_cell.angle_beta   90.00
_cell.angle_gamma   90.00
#
_symmetry.space_group_name_H-M   'P 1'
#
loop_
_entity.id
_entity.type
_entity.pdbx_description
1 polymer ?
#
loop_
_entity_poly.entity_id
_entity_poly.type
_entity_poly.pdbx_seq_one_letter_code
_entity_poly.pdbx_strand_id
1 'polypeptide(L)'
;MKKDEQNATLQMPTLLEITNKAIQDGYTENFKVVSEGLTSGKEEKFYTPQEISIANFHRFEGYSNTDDNAVVYFIETNDGVKGLLIDAYGAYADAKQSNFIREVEDMQNHIKKNLRK
;
A
#
# COMPACT_ATOMS: atom_id res chain seq x y z
N MET A 1 23.50 22.99 32.46
CA MET A 1 24.76 22.57 31.79
C MET A 1 24.80 21.06 31.92
N LYS A 2 24.63 20.18 30.94
CA LYS A 2 24.70 20.06 29.47
C LYS A 2 23.97 18.71 29.22
N LYS A 3 23.28 18.38 28.14
CA LYS A 3 22.98 18.95 26.83
C LYS A 3 21.80 18.10 26.34
N ASP A 4 20.94 18.72 25.56
CA ASP A 4 20.03 18.06 24.64
C ASP A 4 20.74 16.93 23.90
N GLU A 5 20.34 15.68 24.13
CA GLU A 5 20.72 14.58 23.25
C GLU A 5 19.54 14.27 22.35
N GLN A 6 19.47 15.12 21.32
CA GLN A 6 18.75 14.91 20.09
C GLN A 6 19.13 13.53 19.53
N ASN A 7 18.33 12.51 19.84
CA ASN A 7 18.30 11.30 19.03
C ASN A 7 16.87 11.03 18.60
N ALA A 8 16.38 11.86 17.67
CA ALA A 8 15.34 11.45 16.76
C ALA A 8 15.92 10.35 15.85
N THR A 9 16.20 9.19 16.42
CA THR A 9 16.32 7.95 15.66
C THR A 9 15.01 7.84 14.92
N LEU A 10 15.05 7.99 13.59
CA LEU A 10 13.95 7.62 12.71
C LEU A 10 13.75 6.10 12.89
N GLN A 11 13.06 5.70 13.96
CA GLN A 11 12.65 4.32 14.14
C GLN A 11 11.72 4.03 12.97
N MET A 12 12.16 3.12 12.09
CA MET A 12 11.28 2.61 11.05
C MET A 12 10.09 1.97 11.78
N PRO A 13 8.86 2.44 11.53
CA PRO A 13 7.69 1.90 12.20
C PRO A 13 7.58 0.42 11.85
N THR A 14 7.32 -0.40 12.86
CA THR A 14 7.12 -1.84 12.66
C THR A 14 5.84 -2.09 11.85
N LEU A 15 5.74 -3.27 11.23
CA LEU A 15 4.52 -3.66 10.52
C LEU A 15 3.28 -3.56 11.42
N LEU A 16 3.42 -3.91 12.69
CA LEU A 16 2.35 -3.81 13.68
C LEU A 16 1.92 -2.36 13.92
N GLU A 17 2.87 -1.43 14.06
CA GLU A 17 2.57 0.00 14.24
C GLU A 17 1.89 0.60 13.02
N ILE A 18 2.38 0.30 11.81
CA ILE A 18 1.79 0.75 10.55
C ILE A 18 0.37 0.21 10.41
N THR A 19 0.14 -1.07 10.69
CA THR A 19 -1.19 -1.69 10.58
C THR A 19 -2.15 -1.13 11.62
N ASN A 20 -1.72 -0.94 12.86
CA ASN A 20 -2.54 -0.34 13.91
C ASN A 20 -2.95 1.09 13.56
N LYS A 21 -2.01 1.89 13.04
CA LYS A 21 -2.30 3.23 12.56
C LYS A 21 -3.27 3.20 11.37
N ALA A 22 -3.06 2.30 10.42
CA ALA A 22 -3.95 2.11 9.28
C ALA A 22 -5.40 1.86 9.74
N ILE A 23 -5.60 0.98 10.72
CA ILE A 23 -6.92 0.70 11.28
C ILE A 23 -7.53 1.95 11.94
N GLN A 24 -6.74 2.73 12.69
CA GLN A 24 -7.20 4.00 13.27
C GLN A 24 -7.59 5.03 12.21
N ASP A 25 -6.89 5.04 11.08
CA ASP A 25 -7.14 5.90 9.92
C ASP A 25 -8.27 5.39 9.00
N GLY A 26 -8.91 4.26 9.37
CA GLY A 26 -10.07 3.69 8.68
C GLY A 26 -9.76 2.66 7.59
N TYR A 27 -8.49 2.26 7.41
CA TYR A 27 -8.09 1.21 6.48
C TYR A 27 -8.37 -0.17 7.10
N THR A 28 -9.62 -0.62 7.03
CA THR A 28 -10.09 -1.85 7.66
C THR A 28 -10.27 -3.02 6.70
N GLU A 29 -10.30 -2.75 5.39
CA GLU A 29 -10.40 -3.81 4.39
C GLU A 29 -9.04 -4.43 4.07
N ASN A 30 -9.06 -5.71 3.70
CA ASN A 30 -7.88 -6.40 3.16
C ASN A 30 -8.14 -6.69 1.69
N PHE A 31 -7.43 -5.98 0.82
CA PHE A 31 -7.57 -6.11 -0.61
C PHE A 31 -6.63 -7.18 -1.17
N LYS A 32 -7.06 -7.76 -2.29
CA LYS A 32 -6.28 -8.67 -3.12
C LYS A 32 -6.54 -8.37 -4.59
N VAL A 33 -5.52 -8.58 -5.42
CA VAL A 33 -5.68 -8.50 -6.87
C VAL A 33 -6.08 -9.87 -7.40
N VAL A 34 -7.14 -9.91 -8.19
CA VAL A 34 -7.61 -11.09 -8.93
C VAL A 34 -7.73 -10.74 -10.42
N SER A 35 -8.15 -11.70 -11.24
CA SER A 35 -8.23 -11.51 -12.70
C SER A 35 -9.21 -10.39 -13.09
N GLU A 36 -10.24 -10.16 -12.29
CA GLU A 36 -11.30 -9.17 -12.48
C GLU A 36 -10.92 -7.76 -11.97
N GLY A 37 -9.86 -7.64 -11.16
CA GLY A 37 -9.42 -6.37 -10.57
C GLY A 37 -9.08 -6.50 -9.08
N LEU A 38 -9.19 -5.40 -8.34
CA LEU A 38 -8.97 -5.39 -6.89
C LEU A 38 -10.27 -5.77 -6.15
N THR A 39 -10.21 -6.64 -5.15
CA THR A 39 -11.38 -7.00 -4.34
C THR A 39 -11.01 -7.12 -2.87
N SER A 40 -11.92 -6.76 -1.96
CA SER A 40 -11.77 -7.01 -0.52
C SER A 40 -12.11 -8.45 -0.14
N GLY A 41 -12.69 -9.22 -1.07
CA GLY A 41 -13.12 -10.60 -0.85
C GLY A 41 -14.33 -10.76 0.09
N LYS A 42 -14.87 -9.67 0.65
CA LYS A 42 -16.10 -9.70 1.45
C LYS A 42 -17.36 -9.61 0.60
N GLU A 43 -17.27 -8.85 -0.48
CA GLU A 43 -18.35 -8.65 -1.45
C GLU A 43 -17.89 -9.12 -2.83
N GLU A 44 -18.84 -9.46 -3.70
CA GLU A 44 -18.58 -9.74 -5.11
C GLU A 44 -18.38 -8.42 -5.89
N LYS A 45 -17.46 -7.60 -5.38
CA LYS A 45 -17.11 -6.29 -5.91
C LYS A 45 -15.65 -6.28 -6.35
N PHE A 46 -15.45 -5.73 -7.54
CA PHE A 46 -14.16 -5.58 -8.17
C PHE A 46 -13.96 -4.12 -8.54
N TYR A 47 -12.79 -3.59 -8.20
CA TYR A 47 -12.38 -2.24 -8.53
C TYR A 47 -11.34 -2.28 -9.65
N THR A 48 -11.56 -1.43 -10.64
CA THR A 48 -10.59 -1.19 -11.71
C THR A 48 -9.46 -0.25 -11.23
N PRO A 49 -8.32 -0.18 -11.94
CA PRO A 49 -7.24 0.74 -11.60
C PRO A 49 -7.66 2.22 -11.49
N GLN A 50 -8.69 2.64 -12.25
CA GLN A 50 -9.24 3.99 -12.24
C GLN A 50 -10.10 4.29 -11.01
N GLU A 51 -10.63 3.25 -10.38
CA GLU A 51 -11.55 3.35 -9.24
C GLU A 51 -10.84 3.36 -7.90
N ILE A 52 -9.52 3.19 -7.92
CA ILE A 52 -8.69 3.13 -6.72
C ILE A 52 -7.53 4.10 -6.79
N SER A 53 -7.00 4.42 -5.64
CA SER A 53 -5.84 5.28 -5.49
C SER A 53 -4.93 4.72 -4.40
N ILE A 54 -3.63 4.75 -4.67
CA ILE A 54 -2.61 4.43 -3.66
C ILE A 54 -2.34 5.72 -2.90
N ALA A 55 -2.79 5.78 -1.64
CA ALA A 55 -2.61 6.93 -0.76
C ALA A 55 -1.20 6.96 -0.16
N ASN A 56 -0.66 5.78 0.17
CA ASN A 56 0.68 5.60 0.72
C ASN A 56 1.16 4.16 0.49
N PHE A 57 2.46 3.90 0.62
CA PHE A 57 2.99 2.55 0.67
C PHE A 57 4.19 2.45 1.62
N HIS A 58 4.36 1.29 2.24
CA HIS A 58 5.49 0.98 3.12
C HIS A 58 6.15 -0.32 2.69
N ARG A 59 7.45 -0.27 2.38
CA ARG A 59 8.27 -1.45 2.13
C ARG A 59 8.89 -1.93 3.44
N PHE A 60 8.74 -3.22 3.70
CA PHE A 60 9.37 -3.94 4.80
C PHE A 60 10.40 -4.90 4.21
N GLU A 61 11.62 -4.83 4.73
CA GLU A 61 12.72 -5.72 4.37
C GLU A 61 13.05 -6.60 5.56
N GLY A 62 13.02 -7.92 5.36
CA GLY A 62 13.36 -8.89 6.40
C GLY A 62 14.84 -8.79 6.81
N TYR A 63 15.11 -8.92 8.11
CA TYR A 63 16.46 -8.74 8.69
C TYR A 63 17.42 -9.93 8.50
N SER A 64 16.97 -11.12 8.09
CA SER A 64 17.81 -12.32 8.26
C SER A 64 17.64 -13.47 7.28
N ASN A 65 16.45 -13.73 6.73
CA ASN A 65 16.26 -14.77 5.71
C ASN A 65 15.60 -14.15 4.47
N THR A 66 16.18 -14.43 3.31
CA THR A 66 16.03 -13.76 2.01
C THR A 66 14.65 -13.81 1.34
N ASP A 67 13.55 -14.07 2.06
CA ASP A 67 12.25 -14.34 1.45
C ASP A 67 11.08 -13.46 1.99
N ASP A 68 11.26 -12.70 3.08
CA ASP A 68 10.18 -11.91 3.70
C ASP A 68 10.23 -10.41 3.33
N ASN A 69 10.30 -10.09 2.04
CA ASN A 69 10.13 -8.72 1.57
C ASN A 69 8.65 -8.46 1.26
N ALA A 70 8.05 -7.49 1.94
CA ALA A 70 6.65 -7.14 1.73
C ALA A 70 6.49 -5.65 1.46
N VAL A 71 5.55 -5.30 0.59
CA VAL A 71 5.08 -3.93 0.39
C VAL A 71 3.62 -3.86 0.81
N VAL A 72 3.32 -2.94 1.72
CA VAL A 72 1.94 -2.67 2.17
C VAL A 72 1.49 -1.38 1.49
N TYR A 73 0.50 -1.49 0.63
CA TYR A 73 -0.14 -0.36 -0.04
C TYR A 73 -1.42 0.04 0.71
N PHE A 74 -1.57 1.34 0.93
CA PHE A 74 -2.76 1.95 1.49
C PHE A 74 -3.67 2.35 0.33
N ILE A 75 -4.78 1.65 0.19
CA ILE A 75 -5.72 1.81 -0.92
C ILE A 75 -6.94 2.57 -0.45
N GLU A 76 -7.32 3.57 -1.24
CA GLU A 76 -8.60 4.27 -1.14
C GLU A 76 -9.34 4.14 -2.46
N THR A 77 -10.60 3.72 -2.40
CA THR A 77 -11.48 3.57 -3.56
C THR A 77 -12.39 4.79 -3.71
N ASN A 78 -12.91 5.02 -4.92
CA ASN A 78 -13.76 6.18 -5.22
C ASN A 78 -15.11 6.18 -4.47
N ASP A 79 -15.58 5.03 -4.00
CA ASP A 79 -16.76 4.89 -3.14
C ASP A 79 -16.45 5.00 -1.63
N GLY A 80 -15.20 5.32 -1.28
CA GLY A 80 -14.76 5.62 0.10
C GLY A 80 -14.33 4.41 0.91
N VAL A 81 -14.26 3.21 0.31
CA VAL A 81 -13.72 2.02 0.98
C VAL A 81 -12.21 2.16 1.11
N LYS A 82 -11.68 1.86 2.30
CA LYS A 82 -10.26 1.94 2.61
C LYS A 82 -9.73 0.63 3.12
N GLY A 83 -8.55 0.26 2.66
CA GLY A 83 -7.95 -1.00 3.02
C GLY A 83 -6.49 -1.11 2.64
N LEU A 84 -5.89 -2.23 3.04
CA LEU A 84 -4.51 -2.54 2.77
C LEU A 84 -4.43 -3.61 1.67
N LEU A 85 -3.47 -3.44 0.77
CA LEU A 85 -3.04 -4.49 -0.15
C LEU A 85 -1.60 -4.85 0.20
N ILE A 86 -1.36 -6.12 0.53
CA ILE A 86 -0.03 -6.62 0.86
C ILE A 86 0.50 -7.38 -0.35
N ASP A 87 1.70 -7.00 -0.80
CA ASP A 87 2.41 -7.67 -1.89
C ASP A 87 3.72 -8.26 -1.37
N ALA A 88 4.03 -9.50 -1.73
CA ALA A 88 5.35 -10.06 -1.52
C ALA A 88 6.24 -9.60 -2.67
N TYR A 89 7.34 -8.89 -2.42
CA TYR A 89 8.19 -8.38 -3.49
C TYR A 89 9.45 -9.25 -3.68
N GLY A 90 9.95 -9.36 -4.91
CA GLY A 90 11.13 -10.18 -5.24
C GLY A 90 10.77 -11.48 -5.96
N ALA A 91 11.41 -12.60 -5.59
CA ALA A 91 11.23 -13.89 -6.28
C ALA A 91 9.78 -14.44 -6.21
N TYR A 92 8.98 -13.95 -5.25
CA TYR A 92 7.58 -14.35 -5.06
C TYR A 92 6.58 -13.26 -5.47
N ALA A 93 7.03 -12.21 -6.17
CA ALA A 93 6.14 -11.18 -6.66
C ALA A 93 5.13 -11.73 -7.65
N ASP A 94 3.84 -11.50 -7.38
CA ASP A 94 2.78 -11.83 -8.31
C ASP A 94 2.80 -10.81 -9.47
N ALA A 95 3.06 -11.30 -10.68
CA ALA A 95 3.15 -10.45 -11.86
C ALA A 95 1.83 -9.73 -12.17
N LYS A 96 0.67 -10.31 -11.84
CA LYS A 96 -0.63 -9.66 -12.02
C LYS A 96 -0.78 -8.50 -11.04
N GLN A 97 -0.45 -8.73 -9.77
CA GLN A 97 -0.48 -7.69 -8.74
C GLN A 97 0.48 -6.54 -9.07
N SER A 98 1.71 -6.87 -9.49
CA SER A 98 2.71 -5.88 -9.92
C SER A 98 2.22 -5.05 -11.11
N ASN A 99 1.61 -5.68 -12.12
CA ASN A 99 1.07 -4.96 -13.27
C ASN A 99 -0.11 -4.06 -12.88
N PHE A 100 -1.02 -4.55 -12.02
CA PHE A 100 -2.17 -3.77 -11.55
C PHE A 100 -1.71 -2.51 -10.80
N ILE A 101 -0.77 -2.65 -9.87
CA ILE A 101 -0.20 -1.49 -9.15
C ILE A 101 0.41 -0.47 -10.11
N ARG A 102 1.19 -0.94 -11.10
CA ARG A 102 1.79 -0.04 -12.11
C ARG A 102 0.74 0.73 -12.89
N GLU A 103 -0.35 0.08 -13.30
CA GLU A 103 -1.44 0.75 -14.03
C GLU A 103 -2.10 1.85 -13.18
N VAL A 104 -2.32 1.59 -11.88
CA VAL A 104 -2.86 2.59 -10.94
C VAL A 104 -1.91 3.79 -10.84
N GLU A 105 -0.62 3.55 -10.66
CA GLU A 105 0.39 4.61 -10.57
C GLU A 105 0.47 5.45 -11.84
N ASP A 106 0.46 4.82 -13.02
CA ASP A 106 0.49 5.50 -14.31
C ASP A 106 -0.72 6.43 -14.49
N MET A 107 -1.91 5.97 -14.08
CA MET A 107 -3.13 6.78 -14.12
C MET A 107 -3.07 7.96 -13.14
N GLN A 108 -2.64 7.73 -11.90
CA GLN A 108 -2.48 8.78 -10.90
C GLN A 108 -1.47 9.86 -11.36
N ASN A 109 -0.37 9.44 -12.00
CA ASN A 109 0.64 10.34 -12.55
C ASN A 109 0.10 11.15 -13.73
N HIS A 110 -0.69 10.53 -14.61
CA HIS A 110 -1.35 11.22 -15.72
C HIS A 110 -2.32 12.29 -15.23
N ILE A 111 -3.15 11.98 -14.24
CA ILE A 111 -4.10 12.92 -13.63
C ILE A 111 -3.36 14.12 -13.00
N LYS A 112 -2.33 13.85 -12.19
CA LYS A 112 -1.52 14.91 -11.53
C LYS A 112 -0.85 15.85 -12.55
N LYS A 113 -0.39 15.32 -13.69
CA LYS A 113 0.26 16.11 -14.74
C LYS A 113 -0.72 17.06 -15.45
N ASN A 114 -1.97 16.63 -15.63
CA ASN A 114 -2.99 17.45 -16.28
C ASN A 114 -3.53 18.56 -15.37
N LEU A 115 -3.52 18.39 -14.05
CA LEU A 115 -3.94 19.40 -13.07
C LEU A 115 -2.91 20.51 -12.80
N ARG A 116 -1.67 20.37 -13.29
CA ARG A 116 -0.58 21.34 -13.10
C ARG A 116 -0.36 22.27 -14.29
N LYS A 117 -1.25 22.24 -15.28
CA LYS A 117 -1.27 23.18 -16.42
C LYS A 117 -2.39 24.17 -16.26
#